data_AF-A0A955JBX8-F1
#
_entry.id   AF-A0A955JBX8-F1
#
_cell.length_a   1.000
_cell.length_b   1.000
_cell.length_c   1.000
_cell.angle_alpha   90.00
_cell.angle_beta   90.00
_cell.angle_gamma   90.00
#
_symmetry.space_group_name_H-M   'P 1'
#
loop_
_entity.id
_entity.type
_entity.pdbx_description
1 polymer ?
#
loop_
_entity_poly.entity_id
_entity_poly.type
_entity_poly.pdbx_seq_one_letter_code
_entity_poly.pdbx_strand_id
1 'polypeptide(L)'
;MELPFRSKGDELLPDGALLALRDRLKHLARGHDLTTVAAYAFDHRTRMLPFVFLDRRLIPGGVRMLASALLDIGFEKTRVVFQQWNRKF
;
A
#
# COMPACT_ATOMS: atom_id res chain seq x y z
N MET A 1 -11.01 -20.59 -3.96
CA MET A 1 -9.82 -20.41 -4.83
C MET A 1 -8.63 -20.75 -3.97
N GLU A 2 -8.00 -21.90 -4.21
CA GLU A 2 -6.80 -22.33 -3.48
C GLU A 2 -5.63 -21.44 -3.96
N LEU A 3 -5.14 -20.56 -3.10
CA LEU A 3 -3.94 -19.77 -3.40
C LEU A 3 -2.71 -20.66 -3.17
N PRO A 4 -1.71 -20.66 -4.07
CA PRO A 4 -0.52 -21.48 -3.89
C PRO A 4 0.21 -21.07 -2.60
N PHE A 5 0.68 -22.08 -1.86
CA PHE A 5 1.48 -21.85 -0.67
C PHE A 5 2.86 -21.29 -1.07
N ARG A 6 3.32 -20.23 -0.41
CA ARG A 6 4.67 -19.70 -0.63
C ARG A 6 5.71 -20.69 -0.12
N SER A 7 6.86 -20.77 -0.80
CA SER A 7 7.97 -21.58 -0.29
C SER A 7 8.43 -21.06 1.08
N LYS A 8 8.85 -21.94 1.97
CA LYS A 8 9.46 -21.51 3.25
C LYS A 8 10.66 -20.61 2.97
N GLY A 9 10.75 -19.47 3.67
CA GLY A 9 11.80 -18.48 3.43
C GLY A 9 11.41 -17.35 2.46
N ASP A 10 10.23 -17.44 1.81
CA ASP A 10 9.68 -16.39 0.93
C ASP A 10 8.70 -15.47 1.68
N GLU A 11 9.00 -15.16 2.95
CA GLU A 11 8.20 -14.24 3.76
C GLU A 11 8.63 -12.77 3.58
N LEU A 12 9.92 -12.56 3.28
CA LEU A 12 10.53 -11.24 3.18
C LEU A 12 11.05 -11.00 1.76
N LEU A 13 10.97 -9.75 1.31
CA LEU A 13 11.68 -9.33 0.12
C LEU A 13 13.19 -9.51 0.34
N PRO A 14 13.93 -9.96 -0.68
CA PRO A 14 15.40 -9.96 -0.62
C PRO A 14 15.92 -8.55 -0.35
N ASP A 15 17.06 -8.47 0.34
CA ASP A 15 17.69 -7.21 0.67
C ASP A 15 17.92 -6.35 -0.58
N GLY A 16 17.51 -5.08 -0.50
CA GLY A 16 17.63 -4.12 -1.60
C GLY A 16 16.66 -4.33 -2.77
N ALA A 17 15.87 -5.40 -2.82
CA ALA A 17 14.96 -5.67 -3.94
C ALA A 17 13.95 -4.52 -4.17
N LEU A 18 13.43 -3.92 -3.09
CA LEU A 18 12.51 -2.78 -3.17
C LEU A 18 13.19 -1.52 -3.72
N LEU A 19 14.45 -1.27 -3.36
CA LEU A 19 15.22 -0.13 -3.88
C LEU A 19 15.49 -0.32 -5.37
N ALA A 20 15.97 -1.50 -5.75
CA ALA A 20 16.21 -1.85 -7.15
C ALA A 20 14.94 -1.74 -8.01
N LEU A 21 13.78 -2.14 -7.48
CA LEU A 21 12.49 -1.96 -8.15
C LEU A 21 12.16 -0.48 -8.34
N ARG A 22 12.33 0.35 -7.30
CA ARG A 22 12.08 1.80 -7.37
C ARG A 22 12.96 2.49 -8.40
N ASP A 23 14.24 2.14 -8.48
CA ASP A 23 15.17 2.75 -9.45
C ASP A 23 14.81 2.43 -10.90
N ARG A 24 14.34 1.21 -11.17
CA ARG A 24 13.81 0.83 -12.49
C ARG A 24 12.54 1.60 -12.81
N LEU A 25 11.61 1.69 -11.86
CA LEU A 25 10.35 2.40 -12.06
C LEU A 25 10.55 3.91 -12.23
N LYS A 26 11.53 4.52 -11.58
CA LYS A 26 11.91 5.93 -11.79
C LYS A 26 12.24 6.24 -13.25
N HIS A 27 12.94 5.33 -13.92
CA HIS A 27 13.26 5.50 -15.34
C HIS A 27 12.01 5.41 -16.22
N LEU A 28 11.12 4.46 -15.93
CA LEU A 28 9.88 4.28 -16.68
C LEU A 28 8.89 5.42 -16.45
N ALA A 29 8.76 5.88 -15.21
CA ALA A 29 7.79 6.91 -14.80
C ALA A 29 7.94 8.21 -15.61
N ARG A 30 9.16 8.58 -16.02
CA ARG A 30 9.41 9.76 -16.87
C ARG A 30 8.66 9.73 -18.21
N GLY A 31 8.31 8.55 -18.71
CA GLY A 31 7.56 8.38 -19.96
C GLY A 31 6.06 8.32 -19.79
N HIS A 32 5.53 8.47 -18.57
CA HIS A 32 4.11 8.24 -18.29
C HIS A 32 3.50 9.36 -17.43
N ASP A 33 2.32 9.82 -17.81
CA ASP A 33 1.49 10.71 -16.99
C ASP A 33 0.32 9.93 -16.39
N LEU A 34 0.56 9.20 -15.30
CA LEU A 34 -0.46 8.37 -14.64
C LEU A 34 -1.07 9.08 -13.44
N THR A 35 -2.39 9.02 -13.33
CA THR A 35 -3.12 9.29 -12.08
C THR A 35 -3.35 7.99 -11.35
N THR A 36 -2.94 7.90 -10.08
CA THR A 36 -3.04 6.67 -9.29
C THR A 36 -3.84 6.89 -8.02
N VAL A 37 -4.54 5.84 -7.58
CA VAL A 37 -5.28 5.83 -6.31
C VAL A 37 -4.87 4.58 -5.53
N ALA A 38 -4.30 4.78 -4.35
CA ALA A 38 -4.05 3.71 -3.39
C ALA A 38 -5.17 3.69 -2.35
N ALA A 39 -6.02 2.65 -2.39
CA ALA A 39 -7.14 2.50 -1.48
C ALA A 39 -6.88 1.40 -0.45
N TYR A 40 -7.12 1.71 0.83
CA TYR A 40 -7.08 0.69 1.87
C TYR A 40 -8.37 -0.15 1.81
N ALA A 41 -8.25 -1.36 1.27
CA ALA A 41 -9.37 -2.28 1.06
C ALA A 41 -9.77 -2.96 2.38
N PHE A 42 -10.37 -2.21 3.29
CA PHE A 42 -10.84 -2.72 4.57
C PHE A 42 -12.34 -2.58 4.73
N ASP A 43 -12.98 -3.66 5.13
CA ASP A 43 -14.40 -3.69 5.48
C ASP A 43 -14.55 -3.68 7.01
N HIS A 44 -15.17 -2.61 7.53
CA HIS A 44 -15.45 -2.50 8.96
C HIS A 44 -16.35 -3.61 9.52
N ARG A 45 -17.10 -4.31 8.67
CA ARG A 45 -17.95 -5.45 9.06
C ARG A 45 -17.14 -6.70 9.39
N THR A 46 -15.88 -6.78 8.94
CA THR A 46 -14.98 -7.91 9.25
C THR A 46 -14.14 -7.68 10.50
N ARG A 47 -14.38 -6.57 11.23
CA ARG A 47 -13.70 -6.28 12.50
C ARG A 47 -14.03 -7.35 13.53
N MET A 48 -13.03 -8.14 13.89
CA MET A 48 -13.08 -9.01 15.07
C MET A 48 -12.26 -8.40 16.20
N LEU A 49 -12.69 -8.62 17.45
CA LEU A 49 -11.83 -8.33 18.60
C LEU A 49 -10.59 -9.24 18.54
N PRO A 50 -9.39 -8.75 18.88
CA PRO A 50 -9.06 -7.46 19.50
C PRO A 50 -8.77 -6.30 18.52
N PHE A 51 -8.86 -6.53 17.21
CA PHE A 51 -8.38 -5.60 16.18
C PHE A 51 -9.24 -4.34 15.98
N VAL A 52 -10.43 -4.28 16.58
CA VAL A 52 -11.32 -3.09 16.57
C VAL A 52 -10.60 -1.83 17.05
N PHE A 53 -9.79 -1.94 18.10
CA PHE A 53 -9.07 -0.80 18.68
C PHE A 53 -7.93 -0.34 17.76
N LEU A 54 -7.16 -1.29 17.23
CA LEU A 54 -6.02 -1.02 16.36
C LEU A 54 -6.46 -0.36 15.07
N ASP A 55 -7.51 -0.88 14.44
CA ASP A 55 -8.04 -0.34 13.18
C ASP A 55 -8.60 1.08 13.31
N ARG A 56 -9.14 1.45 14.47
CA ARG A 56 -9.65 2.81 14.72
C ARG A 56 -8.56 3.85 15.03
N ARG A 57 -7.37 3.42 15.45
CA ARG A 57 -6.32 4.32 15.95
C ARG A 57 -5.06 4.33 15.10
N LEU A 58 -4.78 3.27 14.36
CA LEU A 58 -3.60 3.18 13.51
C LEU A 58 -3.92 3.59 12.09
N ILE A 59 -3.06 4.43 11.52
CA ILE A 59 -3.11 4.74 10.09
C ILE A 59 -2.63 3.50 9.33
N PRO A 60 -3.35 3.03 8.30
CA PRO A 60 -2.93 1.89 7.51
C PRO A 60 -1.53 2.09 6.88
N GLY A 61 -0.55 1.34 7.39
CA GLY A 61 0.85 1.46 6.98
C GLY A 61 1.10 1.01 5.54
N GLY A 62 0.40 -0.01 5.07
CA GLY A 62 0.60 -0.58 3.73
C GLY A 62 0.34 0.42 2.61
N VAL A 63 -0.85 1.03 2.57
CA VAL A 63 -1.19 2.02 1.53
C VAL A 63 -0.38 3.31 1.68
N ARG A 64 0.03 3.66 2.90
CA ARG A 64 0.94 4.79 3.14
C ARG A 64 2.31 4.53 2.52
N MET A 65 2.86 3.33 2.73
CA MET A 65 4.15 2.93 2.17
C MET A 65 4.09 2.90 0.64
N LEU A 66 3.03 2.31 0.07
CA LEU A 66 2.81 2.29 -1.38
C LEU A 66 2.78 3.71 -1.96
N ALA A 67 2.00 4.60 -1.38
CA ALA A 67 1.89 5.97 -1.85
C ALA A 67 3.22 6.74 -1.72
N SER A 68 3.95 6.54 -0.63
CA SER A 68 5.29 7.12 -0.46
C SER A 68 6.26 6.61 -1.54
N ALA A 69 6.17 5.34 -1.91
CA ALA A 69 7.00 4.78 -2.97
C ALA A 69 6.60 5.34 -4.35
N LEU A 70 5.30 5.45 -4.64
CA LEU A 70 4.79 6.05 -5.88
C LEU A 70 5.23 7.51 -6.04
N LEU A 71 5.15 8.28 -4.96
CA LEU A 71 5.61 9.67 -4.95
C LEU A 71 7.12 9.75 -5.19
N ASP A 72 7.92 8.93 -4.51
CA ASP A 72 9.38 8.92 -4.69
C ASP A 72 9.81 8.56 -6.11
N ILE A 73 9.09 7.68 -6.80
CA ILE A 73 9.44 7.29 -8.17
C ILE A 73 8.92 8.26 -9.24
N GLY A 74 8.21 9.34 -8.86
CA GLY A 74 7.77 10.41 -9.75
C GLY A 74 6.29 10.39 -10.15
N PHE A 75 5.45 9.53 -9.55
CA PHE A 75 3.99 9.58 -9.76
C PHE A 75 3.35 10.60 -8.81
N GLU A 76 3.46 11.89 -9.15
CA GLU A 76 2.97 12.99 -8.31
C GLU A 76 1.44 13.03 -8.18
N LYS A 77 0.72 12.55 -9.20
CA LYS A 77 -0.75 12.46 -9.23
C LYS A 77 -1.25 11.23 -8.47
N THR A 78 -0.70 10.97 -7.29
CA THR A 78 -1.05 9.84 -6.42
C THR A 78 -1.97 10.31 -5.29
N ARG A 79 -3.18 9.74 -5.22
CA ARG A 79 -4.12 9.96 -4.10
C ARG A 79 -4.16 8.72 -3.21
N VAL A 80 -4.23 8.95 -1.90
CA VAL A 80 -4.40 7.87 -0.92
C VAL A 80 -5.75 7.98 -0.25
N VAL A 81 -6.48 6.87 -0.25
CA VAL A 81 -7.72 6.74 0.52
C VAL A 81 -7.41 5.92 1.75
N PHE A 82 -7.08 6.63 2.83
CA PHE A 82 -7.02 6.03 4.15
C PHE A 82 -8.44 5.75 4.65
N GLN A 83 -8.55 4.82 5.59
CA GLN A 83 -9.77 4.63 6.35
C GLN A 83 -9.99 5.78 7.34
N GLN A 84 -10.23 7.00 6.84
CA GLN A 84 -10.87 8.03 7.65
C GLN A 84 -12.38 7.84 7.50
N TRP A 85 -12.92 6.87 8.24
CA TRP A 85 -14.35 6.89 8.50
C TRP A 85 -14.63 8.03 9.48
N ASN A 86 -14.78 9.24 8.94
CA ASN A 86 -15.35 10.34 9.68
C ASN A 86 -16.84 10.35 9.37
N ARG A 87 -17.69 10.25 10.41
CA ARG A 87 -19.14 10.40 10.26
C ARG A 87 -19.56 11.81 9.78
N LYS A 88 -18.60 12.74 9.68
CA LYS A 88 -18.77 14.17 9.31
C LYS A 88 -17.99 14.58 8.04
N PHE A 89 -17.51 13.64 7.23
CA PHE A 89 -17.04 13.94 5.86
C PHE A 89 -18.05 13.43 4.84
#